data_AF-A0A9K3JS16-F1
#
_entry.id   AF-A0A9K3JS16-F1
#
_cell.length_a   1.000
_cell.length_b   1.000
_cell.length_c   1.000
_cell.angle_alpha   90.00
_cell.angle_beta   90.00
_cell.angle_gamma   90.00
#
_symmetry.space_group_name_H-M   'P 1'
#
loop_
_entity.id
_entity.type
_entity.pdbx_description
1 polymer ?
#
loop_
_entity_poly.entity_id
_entity_poly.type
_entity_poly.pdbx_seq_one_letter_code
_entity_poly.pdbx_strand_id
1 'polypeptide(L)'
;MGNHGIGHIVRTVLDTPENAAVVNELKEHAREAGFKAGYNQCVAHVNSFFRSRFIDERSGFHGVDTEARYVAAVNAYNNLSLFAIGDIEQCLEAEDYVDRLRLLYEPPEKKNASGDAGTSGTKEN
;
A
#
# COMPACT_ATOMS: atom_id res chain seq x y z
N MET A 1 5.31 23.74 5.45
CA MET A 1 6.15 22.54 5.31
C MET A 1 6.00 22.09 3.87
N GLY A 2 7.10 21.93 3.13
CA GLY A 2 7.02 21.72 1.67
C GLY A 2 6.58 20.29 1.30
N ASN A 3 5.55 20.18 0.48
CA ASN A 3 4.94 18.93 0.02
C ASN A 3 5.63 18.36 -1.24
N HIS A 4 6.95 18.40 -1.32
CA HIS A 4 7.70 18.04 -2.54
C HIS A 4 8.74 16.96 -2.25
N GLY A 5 9.22 16.27 -3.28
CA GLY A 5 10.25 15.25 -3.16
C GLY A 5 9.76 13.84 -3.48
N ILE A 6 10.62 13.00 -4.08
CA ILE A 6 10.30 11.59 -4.35
C ILE A 6 9.91 10.81 -3.09
N GLY A 7 10.54 11.13 -1.95
CA GLY A 7 10.19 10.53 -0.66
C GLY A 7 8.82 10.96 -0.15
N HIS A 8 8.37 12.18 -0.47
CA HIS A 8 7.03 12.64 -0.15
C HIS A 8 5.99 11.96 -1.05
N ILE A 9 6.25 11.86 -2.36
CA ILE A 9 5.39 11.16 -3.32
C ILE A 9 5.19 9.69 -2.91
N VAL A 10 6.28 8.98 -2.62
CA VAL A 10 6.23 7.59 -2.14
C VAL A 10 5.46 7.48 -0.83
N ARG A 11 5.69 8.40 0.12
CA ARG A 11 4.94 8.47 1.38
C ARG A 11 3.45 8.71 1.16
N THR A 12 3.07 9.67 0.31
CA THR A 12 1.67 9.94 0.01
C THR A 12 0.99 8.80 -0.73
N VAL A 13 1.73 7.98 -1.46
CA VAL A 13 1.18 6.81 -2.15
C VAL A 13 1.07 5.60 -1.21
N LEU A 14 2.08 5.35 -0.38
CA LEU A 14 2.15 4.14 0.45
C LEU A 14 1.52 4.32 1.84
N ASP A 15 1.56 5.52 2.41
CA ASP A 15 1.14 5.78 3.80
C ASP A 15 -0.26 6.40 3.91
N THR A 16 -0.98 6.62 2.80
CA THR A 16 -2.41 6.94 2.89
C THR A 16 -3.17 5.74 3.46
N PRO A 17 -3.99 5.93 4.50
CA PRO A 17 -4.68 4.84 5.19
C PRO A 17 -5.60 4.04 4.26
N GLU A 18 -6.16 4.69 3.23
CA GLU A 18 -6.99 4.04 2.21
C GLU A 18 -6.20 3.03 1.38
N ASN A 19 -5.02 3.41 0.89
CA ASN A 19 -4.17 2.51 0.10
C ASN A 19 -3.62 1.36 0.96
N ALA A 20 -3.24 1.65 2.21
CA ALA A 20 -2.81 0.64 3.16
C ALA A 20 -3.94 -0.37 3.47
N ALA A 21 -5.17 0.09 3.62
CA ALA A 21 -6.34 -0.77 3.85
C ALA A 21 -6.58 -1.70 2.66
N VAL A 22 -6.58 -1.17 1.42
CA VAL A 22 -6.80 -1.99 0.21
C VAL A 22 -5.69 -3.02 0.01
N VAL A 23 -4.42 -2.66 0.25
CA VAL A 23 -3.30 -3.61 0.19
C VAL A 23 -3.43 -4.70 1.26
N ASN A 24 -3.84 -4.35 2.47
CA ASN A 24 -4.05 -5.33 3.53
C ASN A 24 -5.21 -6.27 3.18
N GLU A 25 -6.33 -5.75 2.68
CA GLU A 25 -7.47 -6.56 2.24
C GLU A 25 -7.08 -7.52 1.11
N LEU A 26 -6.30 -7.06 0.13
CA LEU A 26 -5.75 -7.91 -0.93
C LEU A 26 -4.90 -9.05 -0.36
N LYS A 27 -3.99 -8.75 0.57
CA LYS A 27 -3.12 -9.75 1.20
C LYS A 27 -3.92 -10.78 2.00
N GLU A 28 -4.93 -10.33 2.74
CA GLU A 28 -5.79 -11.21 3.52
C GLU A 28 -6.60 -12.13 2.62
N HIS A 29 -7.28 -11.61 1.60
CA HIS A 29 -8.06 -12.44 0.70
C HIS A 29 -7.21 -13.39 -0.16
N ALA A 30 -5.99 -13.00 -0.54
CA ALA A 30 -5.04 -13.91 -1.17
C ALA A 30 -4.68 -15.09 -0.25
N ARG A 31 -4.46 -14.82 1.05
CA ARG A 31 -4.17 -15.83 2.07
C ARG A 31 -5.36 -16.78 2.26
N GLU A 32 -6.58 -16.24 2.35
CA GLU A 32 -7.81 -17.03 2.49
C GLU A 32 -8.05 -17.93 1.27
N ALA A 33 -7.92 -17.39 0.06
CA ALA A 33 -8.07 -18.13 -1.19
C ALA A 33 -7.02 -19.25 -1.31
N GLY A 34 -5.75 -18.93 -1.02
CA GLY A 34 -4.69 -19.92 -1.00
C GLY A 34 -4.90 -21.04 0.03
N PHE A 35 -5.37 -20.68 1.25
CA PHE A 35 -5.68 -21.67 2.27
C PHE A 35 -6.81 -22.60 1.84
N LYS A 36 -7.91 -22.05 1.30
CA LYS A 36 -9.04 -22.86 0.82
C LYS A 36 -8.62 -23.77 -0.34
N ALA A 37 -7.85 -23.26 -1.30
CA ALA A 37 -7.33 -24.05 -2.42
C ALA A 37 -6.44 -25.20 -1.93
N GLY A 38 -5.50 -24.92 -1.01
CA GLY A 38 -4.63 -25.93 -0.42
C GLY A 38 -5.40 -26.99 0.37
N TYR A 39 -6.39 -26.59 1.16
CA TYR A 39 -7.26 -27.53 1.87
C TYR A 39 -8.00 -28.46 0.90
N ASN A 40 -8.59 -27.91 -0.17
CA ASN A 40 -9.30 -28.67 -1.18
C ASN A 40 -8.37 -29.65 -1.92
N GLN A 41 -7.14 -29.24 -2.20
CA GLN A 41 -6.12 -30.12 -2.79
C GLN A 41 -5.75 -31.27 -1.84
N CYS A 42 -5.58 -30.99 -0.54
CA CYS A 42 -5.35 -32.03 0.46
C CYS A 42 -6.52 -33.02 0.55
N VAL A 43 -7.76 -32.53 0.60
CA VAL A 43 -8.95 -33.38 0.61
C VAL A 43 -9.02 -34.25 -0.65
N ALA A 44 -8.78 -33.68 -1.82
CA ALA A 44 -8.75 -34.41 -3.08
C ALA A 44 -7.71 -35.54 -3.07
N HIS A 45 -6.51 -35.25 -2.53
CA HIS A 45 -5.44 -36.24 -2.44
C HIS A 45 -5.73 -37.33 -1.39
N VAL A 46 -6.28 -36.99 -0.22
CA VAL A 46 -6.66 -37.99 0.78
C VAL A 46 -7.77 -38.91 0.23
N ASN A 47 -8.75 -38.33 -0.45
CA ASN A 47 -9.87 -39.09 -1.03
C ASN A 47 -9.44 -40.13 -2.08
N SER A 48 -8.25 -40.05 -2.67
CA SER A 48 -7.77 -41.10 -3.57
C SER A 48 -7.38 -42.40 -2.84
N PHE A 49 -7.15 -42.34 -1.53
CA PHE A 49 -6.71 -43.49 -0.72
C PHE A 49 -7.81 -44.11 0.13
N PHE A 50 -8.87 -43.36 0.45
CA PHE A 50 -9.93 -43.81 1.34
C PHE A 50 -11.25 -44.02 0.60
N ARG A 51 -12.01 -45.06 0.98
CA ARG A 51 -13.36 -45.31 0.43
C ARG A 51 -14.38 -44.24 0.85
N SER A 52 -14.17 -43.64 2.02
CA SER A 52 -14.97 -42.53 2.54
C SER A 52 -14.52 -41.22 1.89
N ARG A 53 -15.46 -40.44 1.36
CA ARG A 53 -15.18 -39.12 0.80
C ARG A 53 -15.23 -38.06 1.88
N PHE A 54 -14.08 -37.46 2.16
CA PHE A 54 -13.99 -36.20 2.90
C PHE A 54 -14.45 -35.05 2.00
N ILE A 55 -15.18 -34.11 2.58
CA ILE A 55 -15.71 -32.91 1.91
C ILE A 55 -15.28 -31.67 2.69
N ASP A 56 -15.49 -30.48 2.12
CA ASP A 56 -14.98 -29.23 2.68
C ASP A 56 -15.77 -28.68 3.88
N GLU A 57 -16.76 -29.41 4.41
CA GLU A 57 -17.62 -29.00 5.54
C GLU A 57 -16.84 -28.61 6.81
N ARG A 58 -15.64 -29.16 7.00
CA ARG A 58 -14.76 -28.85 8.14
C ARG A 58 -13.73 -27.75 7.84
N SER A 59 -13.74 -27.20 6.63
CA SER A 59 -12.89 -26.07 6.27
C SER A 59 -13.34 -24.82 7.02
N GLY A 60 -12.39 -24.03 7.52
CA GLY A 60 -12.68 -22.70 8.09
C GLY A 60 -13.30 -21.73 7.07
N PHE A 61 -13.24 -22.06 5.77
CA PHE A 61 -13.84 -21.30 4.68
C PHE A 61 -14.94 -22.08 3.95
N HIS A 62 -15.57 -23.05 4.63
CA HIS A 62 -16.73 -23.76 4.08
C HIS A 62 -17.84 -22.77 3.70
N GLY A 63 -18.40 -22.92 2.51
CA GLY A 63 -19.45 -22.03 1.99
C GLY A 63 -18.99 -20.60 1.63
N VAL A 64 -17.72 -20.25 1.84
CA VAL A 64 -17.17 -18.92 1.51
C VAL A 64 -16.53 -18.95 0.13
N ASP A 65 -16.95 -18.07 -0.77
CA ASP A 65 -16.27 -17.90 -2.07
C ASP A 65 -15.01 -17.01 -1.91
N THR A 66 -13.94 -17.62 -1.41
CA THR A 66 -12.65 -16.94 -1.19
C THR A 66 -12.00 -16.48 -2.49
N GLU A 67 -12.25 -17.18 -3.61
CA GLU A 67 -11.70 -16.82 -4.92
C GLU A 67 -12.38 -15.54 -5.44
N ALA A 68 -13.72 -15.47 -5.38
CA ALA A 68 -14.43 -14.26 -5.78
C ALA A 68 -14.03 -13.05 -4.92
N ARG A 69 -13.82 -13.24 -3.60
CA ARG A 69 -13.32 -12.18 -2.72
C ARG A 69 -11.92 -11.71 -3.11
N TYR A 70 -11.02 -12.64 -3.41
CA TYR A 70 -9.68 -12.31 -3.88
C TYR A 70 -9.72 -11.54 -5.21
N VAL A 71 -10.51 -11.98 -6.19
CA VAL A 71 -10.70 -11.28 -7.47
C VAL A 71 -11.27 -9.87 -7.26
N ALA A 72 -12.25 -9.70 -6.37
CA ALA A 72 -12.78 -8.39 -6.02
C ALA A 72 -11.71 -7.47 -5.40
N ALA A 73 -10.87 -8.00 -4.51
CA ALA A 73 -9.78 -7.25 -3.89
C ALA A 73 -8.68 -6.87 -4.91
N VAL A 74 -8.36 -7.76 -5.86
CA VAL A 74 -7.45 -7.46 -6.98
C VAL A 74 -8.01 -6.33 -7.83
N ASN A 75 -9.30 -6.35 -8.14
CA ASN A 75 -9.94 -5.27 -8.88
C ASN A 75 -9.90 -3.95 -8.10
N ALA A 76 -10.16 -3.97 -6.79
CA ALA A 76 -10.06 -2.77 -5.95
C ALA A 76 -8.63 -2.21 -5.96
N TYR A 77 -7.62 -3.06 -5.78
CA TYR A 77 -6.20 -2.68 -5.82
C TYR A 77 -5.79 -2.08 -7.16
N ASN A 78 -6.16 -2.71 -8.27
CA ASN A 78 -5.81 -2.24 -9.62
C ASN A 78 -6.49 -0.91 -9.99
N ASN A 79 -7.62 -0.59 -9.35
CA ASN A 79 -8.36 0.65 -9.57
C ASN A 79 -8.10 1.70 -8.46
N LEU A 80 -7.05 1.53 -7.65
CA LEU A 80 -6.67 2.52 -6.64
C LEU A 80 -6.31 3.85 -7.31
N SER A 81 -7.01 4.91 -6.90
CA SER A 81 -6.70 6.27 -7.33
C SER A 81 -5.48 6.78 -6.56
N LEU A 82 -4.34 6.84 -7.23
CA LEU A 82 -3.11 7.38 -6.67
C LEU A 82 -3.03 8.88 -6.95
N PHE A 83 -3.36 9.72 -5.97
CA PHE A 83 -3.37 11.19 -6.11
C PHE A 83 -2.07 11.76 -6.71
N ALA A 84 -0.92 11.18 -6.35
CA ALA A 84 0.38 11.60 -6.89
C ALA A 84 0.54 11.32 -8.40
N ILE A 85 -0.19 10.36 -8.97
CA ILE A 85 -0.22 10.16 -10.43
C ILE A 85 -0.94 11.34 -11.09
N GLY A 86 -2.06 11.80 -10.52
CA GLY A 86 -2.75 13.00 -11.01
C GLY A 86 -1.88 14.25 -10.97
N ASP A 87 -1.06 14.43 -9.93
CA ASP A 87 -0.10 15.53 -9.84
C ASP A 87 0.98 15.45 -10.95
N ILE A 88 1.44 14.23 -11.28
CA ILE A 88 2.40 13.99 -12.37
C ILE A 88 1.74 14.25 -13.73
N GLU A 89 0.55 13.73 -13.97
CA GLU A 89 -0.23 13.96 -15.19
C GLU A 89 -0.44 15.45 -15.42
N GLN A 90 -0.85 16.19 -14.39
CA GLN A 90 -1.00 17.63 -14.46
C GLN A 90 0.32 18.34 -14.78
N CYS A 91 1.47 17.85 -14.30
CA CYS A 91 2.78 18.39 -14.67
C CYS A 91 3.09 18.17 -16.16
N LEU A 92 2.79 16.99 -16.68
CA LEU A 92 3.06 16.59 -18.06
C LEU A 92 2.21 17.35 -19.09
N GLU A 93 1.05 17.89 -18.70
CA GLU A 93 0.18 18.68 -19.58
C GLU A 93 0.69 20.10 -19.88
N ALA A 94 1.70 20.61 -19.15
CA ALA A 94 2.22 21.96 -19.38
C ALA A 94 3.42 22.01 -20.32
N GLU A 95 3.62 23.16 -20.98
CA GLU A 95 4.77 23.40 -21.86
C GLU A 95 6.11 23.33 -21.10
N ASP A 96 6.12 23.72 -19.81
CA ASP A 96 7.28 23.72 -18.91
C ASP A 96 7.35 22.47 -18.02
N TYR A 97 6.80 21.33 -18.48
CA TYR A 97 6.68 20.10 -17.70
C TYR A 97 7.98 19.66 -17.01
N VAL A 98 9.15 19.89 -17.64
CA VAL A 98 10.46 19.53 -17.07
C VAL A 98 10.74 20.27 -15.77
N ASP A 99 10.48 21.57 -15.72
CA ASP A 99 10.71 22.40 -14.53
C ASP A 99 9.69 22.08 -13.43
N ARG A 100 8.45 21.79 -13.83
CA ARG A 100 7.38 21.39 -12.89
C ARG A 100 7.63 20.02 -12.28
N LEU A 101 8.06 19.03 -13.07
CA LEU A 101 8.49 17.74 -12.55
C LEU A 101 9.70 17.89 -11.64
N ARG A 102 10.67 18.73 -12.01
CA ARG A 102 11.84 18.99 -11.18
C ARG A 102 11.43 19.51 -9.81
N LEU A 103 10.54 20.51 -9.75
CA LEU A 103 10.00 21.05 -8.50
C LEU A 103 9.20 20.00 -7.71
N LEU A 104 8.42 19.17 -8.38
CA LEU A 104 7.64 18.09 -7.77
C LEU A 104 8.55 17.06 -7.07
N TYR A 105 9.69 16.72 -7.68
CA TYR A 105 10.65 15.75 -7.15
C TYR A 105 11.73 16.34 -6.22
N GLU A 106 11.83 17.66 -6.11
CA GLU A 106 12.84 18.31 -5.28
C GLU A 106 12.46 18.21 -3.80
N PRO A 107 13.36 17.74 -2.91
CA PRO A 107 13.07 17.67 -1.49
C PRO A 107 12.86 19.09 -0.93
N PRO A 108 11.99 19.28 0.07
CA PRO A 108 11.77 20.59 0.65
C PRO A 108 13.09 21.10 1.24
N GLU A 109 13.47 22.32 0.89
CA GLU A 109 14.63 22.96 1.52
C GLU A 109 14.44 22.90 3.04
N LYS A 110 15.39 22.25 3.73
CA LYS A 110 15.48 22.37 5.18
C LYS A 110 15.78 23.84 5.46
N LYS A 111 14.78 24.59 5.92
CA LYS A 111 15.05 25.83 6.64
C LYS A 111 15.93 25.46 7.83
N ASN A 112 17.24 25.62 7.68
CA ASN A 112 18.15 25.63 8.81
C ASN A 112 17.62 26.72 9.73
N ALA A 113 17.21 26.34 10.95
CA ALA A 113 16.97 27.29 12.01
C ALA A 113 18.27 28.06 12.22
N SER A 114 18.37 29.22 11.58
CA SER A 114 19.49 30.13 11.72
C SER A 114 19.52 30.60 13.16
N GLY A 115 20.54 30.13 13.87
CA GLY A 115 21.21 30.71 15.03
C GLY A 115 20.42 31.67 15.91
N ASP A 116 20.13 31.22 17.13
CA ASP A 116 20.32 32.07 18.30
C ASP A 116 21.04 31.26 19.39
N ALA A 117 22.36 31.19 19.26
CA ALA A 117 23.24 30.82 20.37
C ALA A 117 23.60 32.11 21.12
N GLY A 118 22.64 32.65 21.87
CA GLY A 118 22.87 33.74 22.81
C GLY A 118 23.74 33.26 23.97
N THR A 119 25.06 33.37 23.84
CA THR A 119 25.99 33.25 24.96
C THR A 119 25.87 34.52 25.81
N SER A 120 25.01 34.54 26.82
CA SER A 120 25.07 35.59 27.83
C SER A 120 26.04 35.16 28.93
N GLY A 121 27.22 35.77 28.90
CA GLY A 121 28.27 35.58 29.88
C GLY A 121 27.84 36.03 31.28
N THR A 122 28.20 35.22 32.27
CA THR A 122 28.18 35.62 33.67
C THR A 122 29.49 36.35 33.99
N LYS A 123 29.39 37.63 34.36
CA LYS A 123 30.44 38.33 35.12
C LYS A 123 29.80 39.15 36.24
N GLU A 124 30.26 38.83 37.45
CA GLU A 124 30.63 39.71 38.59
C GLU A 124 29.49 40.56 39.20
N ASN A 125 29.21 40.55 40.51
CA ASN A 125 30.07 40.49 41.70
C ASN A 125 29.38 39.79 42.88
#